data_AF-A0A392RR84-F1
#
_entry.id   AF-A0A392RR84-F1
#
_cell.length_a   1.000
_cell.length_b   1.000
_cell.length_c   1.000
_cell.angle_alpha   90.00
_cell.angle_beta   90.00
_cell.angle_gamma   90.00
#
_symmetry.space_group_name_H-M   'P 1'
#
loop_
_entity.id
_entity.type
_entity.pdbx_description
1 polymer ?
#
loop_
_entity_poly.entity_id
_entity_poly.type
_entity_poly.pdbx_seq_one_letter_code
_entity_poly.pdbx_strand_id
1 'polypeptide(L)'
;MLIGLGFEEHEFKSIVGENDLIHLLKINYYPPCPCPDLVLGVPPHTDMCYITLLVPNEVQGLQASRHGQWYDVKYIPNALIIHIGDQME
;
A
#
# COMPACT_ATOMS: atom_id res chain seq x y z
N MET A 1 0.23 -10.36 -11.74
CA MET A 1 -0.58 -9.16 -12.01
C MET A 1 -0.82 -9.02 -13.51
N LEU A 2 0.21 -8.74 -14.32
CA LEU A 2 0.05 -8.50 -15.76
C LEU A 2 -0.53 -9.64 -16.60
N ILE A 3 -0.11 -10.89 -16.36
CA ILE A 3 -0.72 -12.05 -17.02
C ILE A 3 -2.23 -12.11 -16.75
N GLY A 4 -2.65 -11.75 -15.53
CA GLY A 4 -4.07 -11.66 -15.16
C GLY A 4 -4.82 -10.50 -15.84
N LEU A 5 -4.09 -9.54 -16.40
CA LEU A 5 -4.61 -8.43 -17.21
C LEU A 5 -4.51 -8.70 -18.73
N GLY A 6 -4.00 -9.86 -19.13
CA GLY A 6 -3.88 -10.26 -20.54
C GLY A 6 -2.58 -9.84 -21.23
N PHE A 7 -1.60 -9.35 -20.48
CA PHE A 7 -0.27 -8.98 -21.00
C PHE A 7 0.70 -10.15 -20.95
N GLU A 8 1.66 -10.15 -21.88
CA GLU A 8 2.77 -11.08 -21.93
C GLU A 8 3.88 -10.67 -20.94
N GLU A 9 4.68 -11.63 -20.47
CA GLU A 9 5.67 -11.41 -19.39
C GLU A 9 6.71 -10.32 -19.73
N HIS A 10 7.10 -10.23 -21.01
CA HIS A 10 8.10 -9.28 -21.48
C HIS A 10 7.61 -7.83 -21.52
N GLU A 11 6.29 -7.61 -21.52
CA GLU A 11 5.69 -6.27 -21.57
C GLU A 11 5.83 -5.52 -20.24
N PHE A 12 6.02 -6.24 -19.13
CA PHE A 12 6.22 -5.60 -17.81
C PHE A 12 7.41 -4.66 -17.80
N LYS A 13 8.53 -5.13 -18.34
CA LYS A 13 9.80 -4.41 -18.29
C LYS A 13 9.76 -3.16 -19.16
N SER A 14 9.03 -3.19 -20.27
CA SER A 14 8.79 -2.00 -21.09
C SER A 14 7.86 -1.00 -20.40
N ILE A 15 6.86 -1.46 -19.64
CA ILE A 15 5.90 -0.58 -18.95
C ILE A 15 6.57 0.12 -17.75
N VAL A 16 7.33 -0.63 -16.95
CA VAL A 16 7.90 -0.11 -15.70
C VAL A 16 9.22 0.63 -15.91
N GLY A 17 9.88 0.44 -17.07
CA GLY A 17 11.19 1.04 -17.36
C GLY A 17 12.30 0.27 -16.66
N GLU A 18 12.98 -0.60 -17.41
CA GLU A 18 13.93 -1.61 -16.90
C GLU A 18 15.06 -1.04 -15.99
N ASN A 19 15.38 0.26 -16.09
CA ASN A 19 16.45 0.92 -15.33
C ASN A 19 16.00 2.12 -14.47
N ASP A 20 14.71 2.48 -14.47
CA ASP A 20 14.19 3.67 -13.79
C ASP A 20 13.36 3.34 -12.54
N LEU A 21 13.35 2.06 -12.14
CA LEU A 21 12.57 1.57 -11.02
C LEU A 21 13.21 2.01 -9.70
N ILE A 22 12.56 2.96 -9.03
CA ILE A 22 13.02 3.47 -7.75
C ILE A 22 12.36 2.69 -6.62
N HIS A 23 13.19 2.07 -5.77
CA HIS A 23 12.74 1.43 -4.54
C HIS A 23 12.84 2.42 -3.37
N LEU A 24 11.71 2.70 -2.73
CA LEU A 24 11.63 3.56 -1.54
C LEU A 24 11.26 2.71 -0.33
N LEU A 25 11.97 2.93 0.78
CA LEU A 25 11.64 2.35 2.07
C LEU A 25 11.16 3.45 3.01
N LYS A 26 9.95 3.29 3.56
CA LYS A 26 9.38 4.18 4.56
C LYS A 26 9.07 3.39 5.83
N ILE A 27 9.69 3.78 6.94
CA ILE A 27 9.42 3.19 8.27
C ILE A 27 8.51 4.16 9.01
N ASN A 28 7.28 3.72 9.31
CA ASN A 28 6.31 4.53 10.04
C ASN A 28 6.26 4.09 11.51
N TYR A 29 6.42 5.05 12.43
CA TYR A 29 6.26 4.82 13.86
C TYR A 29 5.12 5.70 14.39
N TYR A 30 4.04 5.07 14.83
CA TYR A 30 2.87 5.73 15.38
C TYR A 30 2.83 5.47 16.90
N PRO A 31 3.24 6.43 17.74
CA PRO A 31 3.21 6.25 19.19
C PRO A 31 1.76 6.20 19.73
N PRO A 32 1.54 5.63 20.92
CA PRO A 32 0.24 5.70 21.60
C PRO A 32 -0.24 7.15 21.73
N CYS A 33 -1.51 7.39 21.39
CA CYS A 33 -2.12 8.71 21.41
C CYS A 33 -3.19 8.78 22.52
N PRO A 34 -3.21 9.82 23.37
CA PRO A 34 -4.24 9.98 24.40
C PRO A 34 -5.62 10.36 23.84
N CYS A 35 -5.67 10.93 22.62
CA CYS A 35 -6.90 11.39 21.98
C CYS A 35 -6.98 10.87 20.53
N PRO A 36 -7.00 9.54 20.31
CA PRO A 36 -6.91 8.94 18.98
C PRO A 36 -8.07 9.31 18.05
N ASP A 37 -9.23 9.68 18.60
CA ASP A 37 -10.41 10.08 17.83
C ASP A 37 -10.29 11.49 17.22
N LEU A 38 -9.30 12.29 17.65
CA LEU A 38 -9.11 13.67 17.22
C LEU A 38 -7.97 13.85 16.22
N VAL A 39 -7.16 12.82 15.99
CA VAL A 39 -5.98 12.88 15.13
C VAL A 39 -5.83 11.63 14.28
N LEU A 40 -5.22 11.76 13.12
CA LEU A 40 -4.87 10.63 12.26
C LEU A 40 -3.36 10.40 12.31
N GLY A 41 -2.94 9.13 12.33
CA GLY A 41 -1.52 8.78 12.17
C GLY A 41 -0.99 9.24 10.80
N VAL A 42 -1.75 9.01 9.74
CA VAL A 42 -1.52 9.52 8.39
C VAL A 42 -2.87 9.92 7.78
N PRO A 43 -2.98 11.07 7.08
CA PRO A 43 -4.23 11.46 6.42
C PRO A 43 -4.57 10.50 5.27
N PRO A 44 -5.85 10.46 4.82
CA PRO A 44 -6.25 9.72 3.63
C PRO A 44 -5.42 10.13 2.41
N HIS A 45 -4.86 9.14 1.70
CA HIS A 45 -4.09 9.33 0.48
C HIS A 45 -4.09 8.05 -0.34
N THR A 46 -3.59 8.15 -1.58
CA THR A 46 -3.18 7.03 -2.42
C THR A 46 -1.65 7.01 -2.51
N ASP A 47 -1.08 5.86 -2.89
CA ASP A 47 0.36 5.71 -3.04
C ASP A 47 0.78 6.01 -4.47
N MET A 48 1.71 6.95 -4.68
CA MET A 48 2.16 7.34 -6.02
C MET A 48 3.05 6.31 -6.74
N CYS A 49 3.31 5.14 -6.16
CA CYS A 49 4.15 4.10 -6.74
C CYS A 49 3.34 3.06 -7.54
N TYR A 50 3.98 2.14 -8.25
CA TYR A 50 3.29 0.99 -8.85
C TYR A 50 2.69 0.06 -7.79
N ILE A 51 3.49 -0.38 -6.81
CA ILE A 51 3.11 -1.36 -5.80
C ILE A 51 3.78 -1.01 -4.47
N THR A 52 3.00 -0.99 -3.39
CA THR A 52 3.50 -0.94 -2.01
C THR A 52 3.49 -2.34 -1.41
N LEU A 53 4.62 -2.75 -0.84
CA LEU A 53 4.73 -3.93 0.02
C LEU A 53 4.85 -3.46 1.47
N LEU A 54 3.78 -3.61 2.24
CA LEU A 54 3.72 -3.20 3.63
C LEU A 54 3.89 -4.41 4.55
N VAL A 55 4.85 -4.29 5.48
CA VAL A 55 5.02 -5.20 6.61
C VAL A 55 4.29 -4.59 7.82
N PRO A 56 3.09 -5.08 8.19
CA PRO A 56 2.39 -4.57 9.36
C PRO A 56 2.93 -5.19 10.65
N ASN A 57 2.55 -4.61 11.78
CA ASN A 57 2.66 -5.22 13.11
C ASN A 57 1.26 -5.58 13.65
N GLU A 58 1.21 -6.15 14.84
CA GLU A 58 -0.01 -6.59 15.52
C GLU A 58 -0.93 -5.44 15.99
N VAL A 59 -0.49 -4.19 15.87
CA VAL A 59 -1.27 -3.01 16.28
C VAL A 59 -2.17 -2.57 15.13
N GLN A 60 -3.48 -2.60 15.34
CA GLN A 60 -4.45 -2.14 14.35
C GLN A 60 -4.37 -0.63 14.11
N GLY A 61 -4.60 -0.20 12.88
CA GLY A 61 -4.62 1.22 12.51
C GLY A 61 -4.71 1.51 11.02
N LEU A 62 -4.30 0.55 10.16
CA LEU A 62 -4.49 0.70 8.72
C LEU A 62 -5.96 0.50 8.35
N GLN A 63 -6.50 1.45 7.59
CA GLN A 63 -7.83 1.38 7.00
C GLN A 63 -7.73 1.62 5.49
N ALA A 64 -8.57 0.93 4.73
CA ALA A 64 -8.73 1.13 3.28
C ALA A 64 -10.12 1.67 2.97
N SER A 65 -10.21 2.60 2.04
CA SER A 65 -11.49 3.16 1.59
C SER A 65 -11.95 2.47 0.31
N ARG A 66 -13.22 2.07 0.26
CA ARG A 66 -13.87 1.58 -0.96
C ARG A 66 -15.29 2.13 -1.03
N HIS A 67 -15.61 2.79 -2.13
CA HIS A 67 -16.93 3.43 -2.36
C HIS A 67 -17.34 4.38 -1.22
N GLY A 68 -16.38 5.15 -0.69
CA GLY A 68 -16.63 6.11 0.41
C GLY A 68 -16.79 5.48 1.80
N GLN A 69 -16.62 4.16 1.93
CA GLN A 69 -16.65 3.47 3.20
C GLN A 69 -15.25 3.00 3.60
N TRP A 70 -14.93 3.15 4.88
CA TRP A 70 -13.65 2.72 5.45
C TRP A 70 -13.75 1.31 6.03
N TYR A 71 -12.71 0.51 5.78
CA TYR A 71 -12.60 -0.87 6.20
C TYR A 71 -11.27 -1.07 6.93
N ASP A 72 -11.32 -1.65 8.13
CA ASP A 72 -10.10 -2.02 8.86
C ASP A 72 -9.38 -3.15 8.13
N VAL A 73 -8.08 -2.97 7.91
CA VAL A 73 -7.24 -4.05 7.39
C VAL A 73 -6.81 -4.90 8.58
N LYS A 74 -7.26 -6.15 8.61
CA LYS A 74 -6.98 -7.08 9.70
C LYS A 74 -5.51 -7.52 9.64
N TYR A 75 -4.80 -7.45 10.77
CA TYR A 75 -3.51 -8.09 10.91
C TYR A 75 -3.61 -9.62 10.74
N ILE A 76 -2.74 -10.16 9.89
CA ILE A 76 -2.55 -11.61 9.70
C ILE A 76 -1.07 -11.92 9.96
N PRO A 77 -0.74 -12.78 10.93
CA PRO A 77 0.65 -13.13 11.22
C PRO A 77 1.39 -13.62 9.97
N ASN A 78 2.60 -13.10 9.77
CA ASN A 78 3.49 -13.42 8.64
C ASN A 78 2.95 -13.03 7.24
N ALA A 79 1.86 -12.29 7.16
CA ALA A 79 1.35 -11.78 5.88
C ALA A 79 1.96 -10.40 5.56
N LEU A 80 2.11 -10.14 4.26
CA LEU A 80 2.34 -8.81 3.73
C LEU A 80 1.03 -8.22 3.25
N ILE A 81 0.89 -6.90 3.39
CA ILE A 81 -0.19 -6.16 2.75
C ILE A 81 0.36 -5.62 1.43
N ILE A 82 -0.30 -5.97 0.34
CA ILE A 82 0.04 -5.47 -1.00
C ILE A 82 -1.00 -4.42 -1.36
N HIS A 83 -0.54 -3.21 -1.68
CA HIS A 83 -1.38 -2.13 -2.17
C HIS A 83 -0.95 -1.75 -3.58
N ILE A 84 -1.93 -1.58 -4.47
CA ILE A 84 -1.70 -1.13 -5.86
C ILE A 84 -1.78 0.39 -5.83
N GLY A 85 -0.73 1.06 -6.30
CA GLY A 85 -0.67 2.51 -6.29
C GLY A 85 -1.01 3.12 -7.66
N ASP A 86 -0.95 4.44 -7.72
CA ASP A 86 -1.50 5.28 -8.79
C ASP A 86 -0.87 5.00 -10.16
N GLN A 87 0.38 4.51 -10.20
CA GLN A 87 1.05 4.21 -11.48
C GLN A 87 0.51 2.94 -12.17
N MET A 88 -0.34 2.17 -11.48
CA MET A 88 -1.01 0.98 -12.01
C MET A 88 -2.50 1.20 -12.33
N GLU A 89 -3.07 2.36 -11.99
CA GLU A 89 -4.44 2.77 -12.35
C GLU A 89 -4.50 3.29 -13.79
#